data_AF-A0A2N1TVQ7-F1
#
_entry.id   AF-A0A2N1TVQ7-F1
#
_cell.length_a   1.000
_cell.length_b   1.000
_cell.length_c   1.000
_cell.angle_alpha   90.00
_cell.angle_beta   90.00
_cell.angle_gamma   90.00
#
_symmetry.space_group_name_H-M   'P 1'
#
loop_
_entity.id
_entity.type
_entity.pdbx_description
1 polymer ?
#
loop_
_entity_poly.entity_id
_entity_poly.type
_entity_poly.pdbx_seq_one_letter_code
_entity_poly.pdbx_strand_id
1 'polypeptide(L)'
;MIIRQNAGVTLAELMIAVGILAFVIVPIFGLLQYSNRGTREQDAEGIAANLAKEEMNRLMYVITRENLLLGAGAVHEWSFGADYDIKGNKFSGEYTVYPFTSNELAFAIPKFIFHDPQTCSSGVESNPGGTLNTPDTMTIAEVYPDTAGECRLADIRLVIRWRVATGEYNDVNQFELLARRAFVDKE
;
A
#
# COMPACT_ATOMS: atom_id res chain seq x y z
N MET A 1 -11.52 53.45 56.53
CA MET A 1 -10.99 52.08 56.59
C MET A 1 -12.10 51.13 56.15
N ILE A 2 -12.13 50.73 54.88
CA ILE A 2 -13.17 49.83 54.36
C ILE A 2 -12.76 48.42 54.77
N ILE A 3 -13.46 47.86 55.75
CA ILE A 3 -13.31 46.48 56.16
C ILE A 3 -13.99 45.64 55.06
N ARG A 4 -13.20 44.96 54.24
CA ARG A 4 -13.72 43.92 53.34
C ARG A 4 -14.31 42.80 54.21
N GLN A 5 -15.62 42.65 54.20
CA GLN A 5 -16.27 41.48 54.75
C GLN A 5 -15.83 40.25 53.95
N ASN A 6 -15.36 39.21 54.64
CA ASN A 6 -15.08 37.92 54.03
C ASN A 6 -16.40 37.36 53.47
N ALA A 7 -16.61 37.50 52.17
CA ALA A 7 -17.70 36.83 51.47
C ALA A 7 -17.40 35.32 51.49
N GLY A 8 -18.15 34.58 52.30
CA GLY A 8 -18.06 33.12 52.32
C GLY A 8 -18.57 32.54 51.01
N VAL A 9 -17.92 31.48 50.53
CA VAL A 9 -18.35 30.76 49.32
C VAL A 9 -19.63 29.99 49.65
N THR A 10 -20.68 30.24 48.89
CA THR A 10 -21.96 29.55 49.05
C THR A 10 -21.90 28.16 48.41
N LEU A 11 -22.68 27.21 48.94
CA LEU A 11 -22.81 25.87 48.35
C LEU A 11 -23.24 25.94 46.86
N ALA A 12 -24.08 26.92 46.51
CA ALA A 12 -24.51 27.14 45.14
C ALA A 12 -23.36 27.56 44.21
N GLU A 13 -22.48 28.46 44.65
CA GLU A 13 -21.28 28.84 43.89
C GLU A 13 -20.32 27.67 43.68
N LEU A 14 -20.15 26.82 44.71
CA LEU A 14 -19.39 25.57 44.60
C LEU A 14 -20.00 24.61 43.57
N MET A 15 -21.31 24.40 43.61
CA MET A 15 -22.02 23.53 42.66
C MET A 15 -21.94 24.03 41.22
N ILE A 16 -22.07 25.35 41.01
CA ILE A 16 -21.92 25.97 39.69
C ILE A 16 -20.47 25.83 39.20
N ALA A 17 -19.47 26.07 40.05
CA ALA A 17 -18.07 25.91 39.69
C ALA A 17 -17.73 24.46 39.31
N VAL A 18 -18.22 23.46 40.07
CA VAL A 18 -18.05 22.04 39.74
C VAL A 18 -18.77 21.67 38.44
N GLY A 19 -19.97 22.20 38.20
CA GLY A 19 -20.71 21.97 36.96
C GLY A 19 -19.99 22.51 35.73
N ILE A 20 -19.46 23.74 35.81
CA ILE A 20 -18.64 24.34 34.74
C ILE A 20 -17.37 23.52 34.52
N LEU A 21 -16.69 23.12 35.61
CA LEU A 21 -15.48 22.31 35.52
C LEU A 21 -15.74 20.96 34.84
N ALA A 22 -16.80 20.26 35.22
CA ALA A 22 -17.19 18.99 34.61
C ALA A 22 -17.52 19.17 33.11
N PHE A 23 -18.26 20.22 32.77
CA PHE A 23 -18.63 20.51 31.37
C PHE A 23 -17.42 20.85 30.50
N VAL A 24 -16.38 21.49 31.06
CA VAL A 24 -15.13 21.78 30.34
C VAL A 24 -14.24 20.54 30.23
N ILE A 25 -14.17 19.72 31.28
CA ILE A 25 -13.26 18.57 31.34
C ILE A 25 -13.73 17.40 30.47
N VAL A 26 -15.03 17.09 30.43
CA VAL A 26 -15.58 15.97 29.65
C VAL A 26 -15.20 16.00 28.15
N PRO A 27 -15.38 17.11 27.42
CA PRO A 27 -15.00 17.16 26.01
C PRO A 27 -13.48 17.07 25.81
N ILE A 28 -12.67 17.61 26.73
CA ILE A 28 -11.20 17.49 26.67
C ILE A 28 -10.77 16.03 26.76
N PHE A 29 -11.34 15.25 27.68
CA PHE A 29 -11.05 13.82 27.78
C PHE A 29 -11.49 13.05 26.53
N GLY A 30 -12.66 13.39 25.97
CA GLY A 30 -13.13 12.79 24.72
C GLY A 30 -12.16 13.04 23.55
N LEU A 31 -11.68 14.28 23.40
CA LEU A 31 -10.70 14.65 22.36
C LEU A 31 -9.34 13.96 22.57
N LEU A 32 -8.86 13.87 23.81
CA LEU A 32 -7.60 13.18 24.14
C LEU A 32 -7.68 11.68 23.85
N GLN A 33 -8.79 11.03 24.20
CA GLN A 33 -9.00 9.60 23.87
C GLN A 33 -9.06 9.37 22.36
N TYR A 34 -9.77 10.23 21.63
CA TYR A 34 -9.87 10.15 20.18
C TYR A 34 -8.51 10.36 19.49
N SER A 35 -7.76 11.39 19.89
CA SER A 35 -6.43 11.70 19.32
C SER A 35 -5.41 10.61 19.60
N ASN A 36 -5.41 10.03 20.80
CA ASN A 36 -4.52 8.91 21.14
C ASN A 36 -4.85 7.65 20.33
N ARG A 37 -6.13 7.38 20.05
CA ARG A 37 -6.53 6.27 19.18
C ARG A 37 -6.05 6.49 17.75
N GLY A 38 -6.30 7.68 17.17
CA GLY A 38 -5.86 7.99 15.81
C GLY A 38 -4.34 7.90 15.64
N THR A 39 -3.58 8.38 16.62
CA THR A 39 -2.10 8.30 16.60
C THR A 39 -1.60 6.85 16.65
N ARG A 40 -2.27 5.97 17.41
CA ARG A 40 -1.92 4.55 17.49
C ARG A 40 -2.23 3.80 16.20
N GLU A 41 -3.35 4.09 15.56
CA GLU A 41 -3.69 3.51 14.26
C GLU A 41 -2.67 3.95 13.19
N GLN A 42 -2.27 5.23 13.20
CA GLN A 42 -1.27 5.74 12.26
C GLN A 42 0.13 5.13 12.48
N ASP A 43 0.56 4.93 13.73
CA ASP A 43 1.83 4.21 14.03
C ASP A 43 1.73 2.75 13.57
N ALA A 44 0.60 2.09 13.81
CA ALA A 44 0.37 0.71 13.35
C ALA A 44 0.41 0.60 11.81
N GLU A 45 -0.26 1.51 11.10
CA GLU A 45 -0.22 1.59 9.64
C GLU A 45 1.21 1.79 9.12
N GLY A 46 1.98 2.70 9.74
CA GLY A 46 3.38 2.93 9.38
C GLY A 46 4.27 1.70 9.59
N ILE A 47 4.05 0.95 10.67
CA ILE A 47 4.74 -0.33 10.92
C ILE A 47 4.33 -1.35 9.86
N ALA A 48 3.02 -1.46 9.58
CA ALA A 48 2.48 -2.39 8.60
C ALA A 48 3.10 -2.17 7.22
N ALA A 49 3.20 -0.91 6.77
CA ALA A 49 3.81 -0.53 5.50
C ALA A 49 5.31 -0.89 5.42
N ASN A 50 6.05 -0.78 6.52
CA ASN A 50 7.45 -1.18 6.57
C ASN A 50 7.62 -2.70 6.46
N LEU A 51 6.84 -3.47 7.21
CA LEU A 51 6.83 -4.95 7.12
C LEU A 51 6.45 -5.40 5.71
N ALA A 52 5.51 -4.71 5.10
CA ALA A 52 5.12 -4.91 3.71
C ALA A 52 6.27 -4.79 2.73
N LYS A 53 7.02 -3.71 2.86
CA LYS A 53 8.12 -3.39 1.99
C LYS A 53 9.21 -4.44 2.15
N GLU A 54 9.46 -4.88 3.38
CA GLU A 54 10.41 -5.95 3.66
C GLU A 54 10.00 -7.28 3.02
N GLU A 55 8.75 -7.72 3.21
CA GLU A 55 8.27 -8.96 2.60
C GLU A 55 8.22 -8.85 1.08
N MET A 56 7.73 -7.74 0.53
CA MET A 56 7.70 -7.53 -0.91
C MET A 56 9.11 -7.52 -1.51
N ASN A 57 10.10 -6.91 -0.84
CA ASN A 57 11.50 -6.98 -1.29
C ASN A 57 12.03 -8.41 -1.27
N ARG A 58 11.66 -9.21 -0.26
CA ARG A 58 12.02 -10.64 -0.19
C ARG A 58 11.44 -11.39 -1.40
N LEU A 59 10.14 -11.21 -1.67
CA LEU A 59 9.42 -11.82 -2.80
C LEU A 59 9.98 -11.36 -4.16
N MET A 60 10.38 -10.09 -4.26
CA MET A 60 10.84 -9.48 -5.51
C MET A 60 12.29 -9.82 -5.86
N TYR A 61 13.18 -9.94 -4.88
CA TYR A 61 14.62 -9.97 -5.15
C TYR A 61 15.36 -11.13 -4.49
N VAL A 62 14.85 -11.69 -3.39
CA VAL A 62 15.56 -12.71 -2.62
C VAL A 62 15.09 -14.12 -2.98
N ILE A 63 13.79 -14.33 -3.13
CA ILE A 63 13.25 -15.66 -3.45
C ILE A 63 13.58 -16.02 -4.91
N THR A 64 14.02 -17.26 -5.12
CA THR A 64 14.27 -17.82 -6.45
C THR A 64 12.97 -18.02 -7.21
N ARG A 65 13.01 -17.99 -8.55
CA ARG A 65 11.83 -18.17 -9.40
C ARG A 65 11.04 -19.42 -9.04
N GLU A 66 11.71 -20.57 -8.95
CA GLU A 66 11.09 -21.87 -8.67
C GLU A 66 10.28 -21.85 -7.38
N ASN A 67 10.86 -21.30 -6.31
CA ASN A 67 10.20 -21.19 -5.01
C ASN A 67 9.07 -20.16 -5.01
N LEU A 68 9.18 -19.08 -5.79
CA LEU A 68 8.13 -18.08 -5.89
C LEU A 68 6.92 -18.60 -6.67
N LEU A 69 7.17 -19.36 -7.74
CA LEU A 69 6.12 -19.94 -8.58
C LEU A 69 5.56 -21.24 -8.01
N LEU A 70 6.18 -21.80 -6.96
CA LEU A 70 5.72 -23.00 -6.29
C LEU A 70 4.35 -22.73 -5.64
N GLY A 71 3.30 -23.32 -6.20
CA GLY A 71 1.93 -23.06 -5.75
C GLY A 71 1.40 -21.69 -6.18
N ALA A 72 1.87 -21.15 -7.31
CA ALA A 72 1.29 -19.97 -7.93
C ALA A 72 -0.25 -20.07 -8.06
N GLY A 73 -0.94 -18.96 -7.86
CA GLY A 73 -2.41 -18.87 -7.82
C GLY A 73 -3.04 -19.21 -6.46
N ALA A 74 -2.30 -19.83 -5.53
CA ALA A 74 -2.75 -20.05 -4.16
C ALA A 74 -2.30 -18.91 -3.23
N VAL A 75 -3.02 -18.77 -2.11
CA VAL A 75 -2.65 -17.87 -1.02
C VAL A 75 -1.56 -18.53 -0.18
N HIS A 76 -0.47 -17.79 0.06
CA HIS A 76 0.65 -18.20 0.89
C HIS A 76 0.77 -17.29 2.10
N GLU A 77 1.19 -17.84 3.23
CA GLU A 77 1.49 -17.01 4.41
C GLU A 77 2.80 -16.23 4.19
N TRP A 78 2.81 -14.97 4.61
CA TRP A 78 4.03 -14.17 4.64
C TRP A 78 5.09 -14.74 5.60
N SER A 79 6.35 -14.30 5.49
CA SER A 79 7.45 -14.90 6.26
C SER A 79 7.47 -14.60 7.76
N PHE A 80 6.75 -13.56 8.21
CA PHE A 80 6.73 -13.16 9.62
C PHE A 80 5.81 -14.02 10.51
N GLY A 81 4.98 -14.89 9.91
CA GLY A 81 4.03 -15.74 10.62
C GLY A 81 2.78 -14.99 11.13
N ALA A 82 1.78 -15.74 11.59
CA ALA A 82 0.53 -15.16 12.07
C ALA A 82 0.70 -14.36 13.38
N ASP A 83 -0.09 -13.29 13.55
CA ASP A 83 -0.13 -12.45 14.75
C ASP A 83 1.26 -11.93 15.20
N TYR A 84 2.10 -11.52 14.24
CA TYR A 84 3.40 -10.91 14.51
C TYR A 84 3.23 -9.67 15.39
N ASP A 85 3.95 -9.58 16.51
CA ASP A 85 3.76 -8.53 17.51
C ASP A 85 4.82 -7.43 17.41
N ILE A 86 4.38 -6.19 17.25
CA ILE A 86 5.23 -5.02 17.44
C ILE A 86 4.47 -4.00 18.28
N LYS A 87 5.07 -3.62 19.43
CA LYS A 87 4.51 -2.63 20.37
C LYS A 87 3.07 -2.96 20.82
N GLY A 88 2.72 -4.26 20.90
CA GLY A 88 1.38 -4.72 21.26
C GLY A 88 0.33 -4.63 20.14
N ASN A 89 0.71 -4.19 18.95
CA ASN A 89 -0.10 -4.35 17.74
C ASN A 89 0.21 -5.71 17.12
N LYS A 90 -0.81 -6.35 16.55
CA LYS A 90 -0.69 -7.65 15.88
C LYS A 90 -0.83 -7.49 14.38
N PHE A 91 0.06 -8.12 13.63
CA PHE A 91 0.11 -8.07 12.18
C PHE A 91 0.02 -9.48 11.59
N SER A 92 -0.64 -9.60 10.46
CA SER A 92 -0.75 -10.85 9.70
C SER A 92 -0.72 -10.49 8.22
N GLY A 93 -0.15 -11.36 7.40
CA GLY A 93 -0.07 -11.11 5.97
C GLY A 93 -0.10 -12.39 5.16
N GLU A 94 -0.55 -12.23 3.93
CA GLU A 94 -0.66 -13.29 2.95
C GLU A 94 -0.31 -12.74 1.57
N TYR A 95 0.24 -13.60 0.72
CA TYR A 95 0.56 -13.23 -0.65
C TYR A 95 0.09 -14.26 -1.67
N THR A 96 -0.26 -13.79 -2.85
CA THR A 96 -0.63 -14.62 -4.01
C THR A 96 0.21 -14.21 -5.21
N VAL A 97 0.72 -15.19 -5.94
CA VAL A 97 1.53 -14.98 -7.14
C VAL A 97 0.73 -15.39 -8.37
N TYR A 98 0.58 -14.48 -9.32
CA TYR A 98 -0.14 -14.66 -10.58
C TYR A 98 0.86 -14.66 -11.75
N PRO A 99 1.24 -15.83 -12.27
CA PRO A 99 2.11 -15.91 -13.44
C PRO A 99 1.32 -15.61 -14.71
N PHE A 100 1.98 -14.98 -15.67
CA PHE A 100 1.40 -14.70 -16.98
C PHE A 100 2.25 -15.32 -18.08
N THR A 101 1.60 -15.77 -19.14
CA THR A 101 2.28 -16.06 -20.40
C THR A 101 2.42 -14.78 -21.22
N SER A 102 3.47 -14.70 -22.05
CA SER A 102 3.76 -13.50 -22.87
C SER A 102 2.64 -13.14 -23.85
N ASN A 103 1.73 -14.08 -24.15
CA ASN A 103 0.58 -13.92 -25.03
C ASN A 103 -0.63 -13.28 -24.32
N GLU A 104 -0.69 -13.31 -23.00
CA GLU A 104 -1.81 -12.78 -22.19
C GLU A 104 -1.60 -11.32 -21.78
N LEU A 105 -0.37 -10.80 -21.92
CA LEU A 105 -0.01 -9.46 -21.50
C LEU A 105 0.01 -8.50 -22.68
N ALA A 106 -1.05 -7.71 -22.80
CA ALA A 106 -1.11 -6.58 -23.71
C ALA A 106 -0.56 -5.32 -23.02
N PHE A 107 0.30 -4.57 -23.70
CA PHE A 107 0.77 -3.27 -23.23
C PHE A 107 0.39 -2.16 -24.20
N ALA A 108 0.18 -0.97 -23.64
CA ALA A 108 -0.10 0.22 -24.42
C ALA A 108 1.22 0.78 -25.00
N ILE A 109 1.29 0.95 -26.31
CA ILE A 109 2.47 1.56 -26.95
C ILE A 109 2.30 3.09 -26.87
N PRO A 110 3.21 3.81 -26.19
CA PRO A 110 3.18 5.26 -26.24
C PRO A 110 3.47 5.73 -27.68
N LYS A 111 2.50 6.42 -28.28
CA LYS A 111 2.64 7.02 -29.61
C LYS A 111 3.47 8.29 -29.49
N PHE A 112 4.69 8.28 -30.03
CA PHE A 112 5.54 9.46 -30.11
C PHE A 112 5.55 9.98 -31.55
N ILE A 113 5.18 11.25 -31.72
CA ILE A 113 5.35 11.97 -32.98
C ILE A 113 6.62 12.80 -32.83
N PHE A 114 7.73 12.34 -33.40
CA PHE A 114 8.95 13.15 -33.48
C PHE A 114 8.81 14.17 -34.61
N HIS A 115 9.16 15.43 -34.31
CA HIS A 115 9.39 16.43 -35.34
C HIS A 115 10.88 16.37 -35.72
N ASP A 116 11.24 15.83 -36.89
CA ASP A 116 12.58 16.04 -37.46
C ASP A 116 12.55 17.34 -38.31
N PRO A 117 13.29 18.40 -37.92
CA PRO A 117 13.31 19.66 -38.64
C PRO A 117 14.28 19.73 -39.83
N GLN A 118 15.09 18.70 -40.11
CA GLN A 118 16.14 18.82 -41.13
C GLN A 118 15.84 18.15 -42.48
N THR A 119 15.06 17.07 -42.54
CA THR A 119 14.85 16.35 -43.82
C THR A 119 13.58 15.52 -43.86
N CYS A 120 12.41 16.09 -44.19
CA CYS A 120 11.20 15.27 -44.40
C CYS A 120 10.31 15.74 -45.56
N SER A 121 10.35 15.02 -46.68
CA SER A 121 9.33 15.03 -47.74
C SER A 121 8.23 13.97 -47.52
N SER A 122 8.40 13.07 -46.53
CA SER A 122 7.41 12.03 -46.18
C SER A 122 7.29 11.70 -44.67
N GLY A 123 7.96 12.45 -43.79
CA GLY A 123 7.49 12.73 -42.43
C GLY A 123 7.39 11.59 -41.41
N VAL A 124 8.01 10.43 -41.62
CA VAL A 124 7.99 9.35 -40.62
C VAL A 124 9.36 8.67 -40.55
N GLU A 125 10.15 9.00 -39.51
CA GLU A 125 11.21 8.10 -39.07
C GLU A 125 10.55 6.82 -38.53
N SER A 126 10.99 5.66 -39.01
CA SER A 126 10.36 4.36 -38.78
C SER A 126 10.51 3.90 -37.33
N ASN A 127 9.69 4.44 -36.43
CA ASN A 127 9.38 3.85 -35.14
C ASN A 127 8.09 3.01 -35.31
N PRO A 128 8.06 1.72 -34.89
CA PRO A 128 6.83 0.94 -34.87
C PRO A 128 5.69 1.65 -34.14
N GLY A 129 5.95 2.44 -33.08
CA GLY A 129 4.93 3.24 -32.38
C GLY A 129 4.43 4.50 -33.11
N GLY A 130 4.99 4.82 -34.28
CA GLY A 130 4.65 6.00 -35.10
C GLY A 130 4.02 5.68 -36.46
N THR A 131 3.84 4.40 -36.80
CA THR A 131 3.30 4.00 -38.11
C THR A 131 1.77 4.07 -38.09
N LEU A 132 1.16 4.70 -39.11
CA LEU A 132 -0.30 4.70 -39.30
C LEU A 132 -0.79 3.23 -39.27
N ASN A 133 -1.76 2.90 -38.42
CA ASN A 133 -2.33 1.57 -38.16
C ASN A 133 -1.65 0.69 -37.10
N THR A 134 -0.70 1.22 -36.31
CA THR A 134 -0.19 0.48 -35.15
C THR A 134 -1.29 0.32 -34.10
N PRO A 135 -1.56 -0.91 -33.60
CA PRO A 135 -2.57 -1.17 -32.58
C PRO A 135 -2.31 -0.34 -31.31
N ASP A 136 -3.37 0.12 -30.63
CA ASP A 136 -3.26 0.86 -29.36
C ASP A 136 -2.67 -0.01 -28.24
N THR A 137 -2.89 -1.32 -28.33
CA THR A 137 -2.32 -2.33 -27.45
C THR A 137 -1.76 -3.47 -28.28
N MET A 138 -0.55 -3.93 -27.95
CA MET A 138 0.04 -5.13 -28.55
C MET A 138 0.48 -6.07 -27.43
N THR A 139 0.47 -7.36 -27.71
CA THR A 139 1.00 -8.34 -26.76
C THR A 139 2.51 -8.20 -26.64
N ILE A 140 3.08 -8.60 -25.51
CA ILE A 140 4.53 -8.63 -25.32
C ILE A 140 5.22 -9.43 -26.42
N ALA A 141 4.61 -10.54 -26.83
CA ALA A 141 5.08 -11.39 -27.91
C ALA A 141 5.18 -10.68 -29.28
N GLU A 142 4.39 -9.64 -29.54
CA GLU A 142 4.38 -8.97 -30.85
C GLU A 142 5.35 -7.78 -30.92
N VAL A 143 5.59 -7.07 -29.81
CA VAL A 143 6.46 -5.88 -29.81
C VAL A 143 7.92 -6.24 -29.54
N TYR A 144 8.14 -7.23 -28.68
CA TYR A 144 9.44 -7.85 -28.50
C TYR A 144 9.28 -9.32 -28.89
N PRO A 145 9.18 -9.62 -30.21
CA PRO A 145 9.12 -11.00 -30.69
C PRO A 145 10.37 -11.71 -30.20
N ASP A 146 10.15 -12.57 -29.22
CA ASP A 146 11.19 -13.13 -28.40
C ASP A 146 12.03 -14.08 -29.25
N THR A 147 13.26 -13.67 -29.57
CA THR A 147 14.29 -14.55 -30.13
C THR A 147 15.21 -15.10 -29.04
N ALA A 148 14.96 -14.73 -27.78
CA ALA A 148 15.79 -15.00 -26.61
C ALA A 148 14.95 -15.62 -25.48
N GLY A 149 14.43 -16.83 -25.70
CA GLY A 149 14.05 -17.77 -24.63
C GLY A 149 13.28 -17.19 -23.44
N GLU A 150 12.05 -16.77 -23.68
CA GLU A 150 10.92 -16.57 -22.75
C GLU A 150 11.17 -15.66 -21.53
N CYS A 151 11.04 -14.34 -21.69
CA CYS A 151 10.81 -13.48 -20.52
C CYS A 151 9.41 -13.75 -19.92
N ARG A 152 9.33 -14.22 -18.66
CA ARG A 152 8.06 -14.47 -17.95
C ARG A 152 7.81 -13.44 -16.87
N LEU A 153 6.57 -12.97 -16.78
CA LEU A 153 6.15 -12.02 -15.75
C LEU A 153 5.27 -12.72 -14.70
N ALA A 154 5.38 -12.28 -13.46
CA ALA A 154 4.45 -12.64 -12.40
C ALA A 154 4.06 -11.40 -11.60
N ASP A 155 2.76 -11.26 -11.35
CA ASP A 155 2.25 -10.27 -10.40
C ASP A 155 2.17 -10.89 -9.01
N ILE A 156 2.57 -10.13 -8.01
CA ILE A 156 2.60 -10.52 -6.62
C ILE A 156 1.66 -9.58 -5.89
N ARG A 157 0.59 -10.16 -5.33
CA ARG A 157 -0.35 -9.47 -4.46
C ARG A 157 -0.01 -9.82 -3.03
N LEU A 158 0.34 -8.82 -2.23
CA LEU A 158 0.60 -8.96 -0.80
C LEU A 158 -0.47 -8.18 -0.03
N VAL A 159 -1.22 -8.88 0.81
CA VAL A 159 -2.21 -8.28 1.69
C VAL A 159 -1.70 -8.40 3.12
N ILE A 160 -1.68 -7.28 3.84
CA ILE A 160 -1.31 -7.26 5.25
C ILE A 160 -2.39 -6.55 6.03
N ARG A 161 -2.77 -7.17 7.14
CA ARG A 161 -3.78 -6.69 8.07
C ARG A 161 -3.18 -6.49 9.45
N TRP A 162 -3.68 -5.51 10.18
CA TRP A 162 -3.25 -5.26 11.55
C TRP A 162 -4.42 -5.03 12.49
N ARG A 163 -4.18 -5.26 13.77
CA ARG A 163 -5.05 -4.83 14.86
C ARG A 163 -4.23 -4.17 15.95
N VAL A 164 -4.78 -3.10 16.51
CA VAL A 164 -4.24 -2.45 17.70
C VAL A 164 -4.54 -3.28 18.95
N ALA A 165 -3.77 -3.10 20.02
CA ALA A 165 -3.78 -3.93 21.24
C ALA A 165 -5.17 -4.20 21.87
N THR A 166 -6.16 -3.32 21.65
CA THR A 166 -7.51 -3.43 22.21
C THR A 166 -8.58 -3.72 21.16
N GLY A 167 -8.19 -4.05 19.92
CA GLY A 167 -9.10 -4.20 18.78
C GLY A 167 -9.08 -5.60 18.16
N GLU A 168 -10.04 -5.82 17.27
CA GLU A 168 -10.09 -6.98 16.39
C GLU A 168 -9.60 -6.61 14.98
N TYR A 169 -9.30 -7.63 14.17
CA TYR A 169 -9.05 -7.41 12.75
C TYR A 169 -10.32 -6.85 12.11
N ASN A 170 -10.15 -5.86 11.25
CA ASN A 170 -11.24 -5.25 10.50
C ASN A 170 -10.81 -5.01 9.05
N ASP A 171 -11.78 -4.83 8.17
CA ASP A 171 -11.54 -4.68 6.72
C ASP A 171 -10.90 -3.33 6.33
N VAL A 172 -10.78 -2.41 7.28
CA VAL A 172 -10.20 -1.07 7.08
C VAL A 172 -8.70 -1.06 7.41
N ASN A 173 -8.28 -1.87 8.38
CA ASN A 173 -6.91 -1.99 8.86
C ASN A 173 -6.17 -3.06 8.06
N GLN A 174 -6.21 -2.89 6.74
CA GLN A 174 -5.44 -3.68 5.80
C GLN A 174 -4.90 -2.78 4.70
N PHE A 175 -3.78 -3.19 4.13
CA PHE A 175 -3.32 -2.63 2.87
C PHE A 175 -2.97 -3.76 1.92
N GLU A 176 -3.00 -3.42 0.64
CA GLU A 176 -2.62 -4.30 -0.44
C GLU A 176 -1.46 -3.67 -1.23
N LEU A 177 -0.43 -4.46 -1.49
CA LEU A 177 0.67 -4.12 -2.37
C LEU A 177 0.66 -5.04 -3.57
N LEU A 178 0.77 -4.43 -4.75
CA LEU A 178 0.88 -5.12 -6.02
C LEU A 178 2.25 -4.80 -6.61
N ALA A 179 2.99 -5.83 -6.98
CA ALA A 179 4.27 -5.69 -7.67
C ALA A 179 4.35 -6.68 -8.83
N ARG A 180 5.06 -6.28 -9.89
CA ARG A 180 5.31 -7.15 -11.04
C ARG A 180 6.79 -7.51 -11.10
N ARG A 181 7.09 -8.80 -11.14
CA ARG A 181 8.46 -9.33 -11.28
C ARG A 181 8.64 -9.96 -12.65
N ALA A 182 9.77 -9.65 -13.30
CA ALA A 182 10.20 -10.28 -14.53
C ALA A 182 11.27 -11.33 -14.26
N PHE A 183 11.21 -12.44 -15.00
CA PHE A 183 12.17 -13.52 -14.99
C PHE A 183 12.63 -13.82 -16.41
N VAL A 184 13.90 -14.12 -16.56
CA VAL A 184 14.41 -14.76 -17.78
C VAL A 184 14.17 -16.27 -17.62
N ASP A 185 13.48 -16.92 -18.54
CA ASP A 185 13.40 -18.38 -18.57
C ASP A 185 14.79 -18.90 -18.93
N LYS A 186 15.50 -19.40 -17.92
CA LYS A 186 16.72 -20.17 -18.16
C LYS A 186 16.29 -21.63 -18.19
N GLU A 187 16.66 -22.31 -19.28
CA GLU A 187 16.57 -23.77 -19.45
C GLU A 187 17.03 -24.53 -18.20
#